data_AF-A0AAJ1WTP2-F1
#
_entry.id   AF-A0AAJ1WTP2-F1
#
_cell.length_a   1.000
_cell.length_b   1.000
_cell.length_c   1.000
_cell.angle_alpha   90.00
_cell.angle_beta   90.00
_cell.angle_gamma   90.00
#
_symmetry.space_group_name_H-M   'P 1'
#
loop_
_entity.id
_entity.type
_entity.pdbx_description
1 polymer ?
#
loop_
_entity_poly.entity_id
_entity_poly.type
_entity_poly.pdbx_seq_one_letter_code
_entity_poly.pdbx_strand_id
1 'polypeptide(L)' 'MPGILTAISLMVREMVLFVSYIKNNAFPQPLADQEEERCLKLMAEGDAEARNKLIEHNLRLVAHIVKRL' A
#
# COMPACT_ATOMS: atom_id res chain seq x y z
N MET A 1 -3.02 35.47 24.77
CA MET A 1 -2.83 35.65 23.31
C MET A 1 -3.07 34.31 22.62
N PRO A 2 -4.26 34.09 22.05
CA PRO A 2 -4.68 32.78 21.52
C PRO A 2 -3.87 32.32 20.28
N GLY A 3 -3.08 33.20 19.66
CA GLY A 3 -2.33 32.94 18.43
C GLY A 3 -1.33 31.78 18.49
N ILE A 4 -0.69 31.55 19.64
CA ILE A 4 0.27 30.44 19.79
C ILE A 4 -0.46 29.09 19.84
N LEU A 5 -1.59 29.03 20.55
CA LEU A 5 -2.41 27.82 20.62
C LEU A 5 -3.03 27.47 19.26
N THR A 6 -3.49 28.46 18.50
CA THR A 6 -3.99 28.23 17.12
C THR A 6 -2.87 27.80 16.18
N ALA A 7 -1.67 28.39 16.26
CA ALA A 7 -0.53 27.97 15.45
C ALA A 7 -0.12 26.51 15.74
N ILE A 8 -0.06 26.12 17.01
CA ILE A 8 0.23 24.73 17.42
C ILE A 8 -0.87 23.79 16.91
N SER A 9 -2.15 24.17 17.05
CA SER A 9 -3.26 23.37 16.55
C SER A 9 -3.20 23.15 15.04
N LEU A 10 -2.80 24.16 14.26
CA LEU A 10 -2.63 24.03 12.81
C LEU A 10 -1.46 23.12 12.45
N MET A 11 -0.32 23.24 13.15
CA MET A 11 0.82 22.34 12.93
C MET A 11 0.48 20.87 13.24
N VAL A 12 -0.27 20.61 14.31
CA VAL A 12 -0.72 19.25 14.64
C VAL A 12 -1.65 18.70 13.56
N ARG A 13 -2.56 19.53 13.02
CA ARG A 13 -3.46 19.13 11.94
C ARG A 13 -2.69 18.75 10.67
N GLU A 14 -1.71 19.55 10.27
CA GLU A 14 -0.85 19.26 9.11
C GLU A 14 -0.04 17.96 9.31
N MET A 15 0.51 17.73 10.50
CA MET A 15 1.19 16.46 10.82
C MET A 15 0.27 15.25 10.70
N VAL A 16 -0.98 15.34 11.20
CA VAL A 16 -1.95 14.24 11.11
C VAL A 16 -2.31 13.96 9.65
N LEU A 17 -2.51 14.99 8.83
CA LEU A 17 -2.79 14.83 7.40
C LEU A 17 -1.60 14.19 6.67
N PHE A 18 -0.37 14.60 6.99
CA PHE A 18 0.84 14.02 6.41
C PHE A 18 1.03 12.54 6.77
N VAL A 19 0.85 12.18 8.04
CA VAL A 19 0.91 10.79 8.51
C VAL A 19 -0.18 9.94 7.84
N SER A 20 -1.39 10.50 7.69
CA SER A 20 -2.50 9.82 7.01
C SER A 20 -2.25 9.65 5.50
N TYR A 21 -1.55 10.59 4.87
CA TYR A 21 -1.17 10.51 3.46
C TYR A 21 -0.14 9.40 3.22
N ILE A 22 0.90 9.30 4.07
CA ILE A 22 1.92 8.24 3.95
C ILE A 22 1.31 6.84 4.10
N LYS A 23 0.34 6.68 5.01
CA LYS A 23 -0.34 5.39 5.23
C LYS A 23 -1.29 4.97 4.11
N ASN A 24 -1.61 5.83 3.15
CA ASN A 24 -2.61 5.51 2.12
C ASN A 24 -2.12 4.49 1.07
N ASN A 25 -0.83 4.10 1.11
CA ASN A 25 -0.30 2.98 0.33
C ASN A 25 -0.45 1.65 1.10
N ALA A 26 -1.67 1.34 1.57
CA ALA A 26 -1.94 0.09 2.29
C ALA A 26 -1.71 -1.17 1.43
N PHE A 27 -1.64 -1.02 0.11
CA PHE A 27 -1.31 -2.09 -0.83
C PHE A 27 -0.12 -1.70 -1.71
N PRO A 28 0.82 -2.62 -1.95
CA PRO A 28 1.92 -2.39 -2.89
C PRO A 28 1.40 -2.09 -4.30
N GLN A 29 2.18 -1.36 -5.09
CA GLN A 29 1.83 -1.07 -6.49
C GLN A 29 1.80 -2.35 -7.32
N PRO A 30 1.03 -2.44 -8.43
CA PRO A 30 1.04 -3.63 -9.27
C PRO A 30 2.47 -3.89 -9.78
N LEU A 31 2.81 -5.17 -9.95
CA LEU A 31 4.07 -5.54 -10.60
C LEU A 31 4.01 -5.11 -12.07
N ALA A 32 5.18 -4.81 -12.66
CA ALA A 32 5.26 -4.67 -14.10
C ALA A 32 5.06 -6.04 -14.77
N ASP A 33 4.46 -6.07 -15.95
CA ASP A 33 4.14 -7.30 -16.68
C ASP A 33 5.33 -8.27 -16.80
N GLN A 34 6.53 -7.73 -17.06
CA GLN A 34 7.77 -8.53 -17.16
C GLN A 34 8.20 -9.14 -15.82
N GLU A 35 8.02 -8.41 -14.72
CA GLU A 35 8.34 -8.92 -13.38
C GLU A 35 7.32 -9.97 -12.93
N GLU A 36 6.05 -9.77 -13.28
CA GLU A 36 4.99 -10.73 -12.99
C GLU A 36 5.22 -12.04 -13.75
N GLU A 37 5.55 -11.98 -15.05
CA GLU A 37 5.89 -13.16 -15.85
C GLU A 37 7.09 -13.92 -15.24
N ARG A 38 8.11 -13.20 -14.79
CA ARG A 38 9.26 -13.81 -14.11
C ARG A 38 8.86 -14.46 -12.78
N CYS A 39 8.07 -13.78 -11.96
CA CYS A 39 7.61 -14.33 -10.69
C CYS A 39 6.72 -15.56 -10.90
N LEU A 40 5.90 -15.59 -11.95
CA LEU A 40 5.08 -16.75 -12.31
C LEU A 40 5.93 -17.95 -12.72
N LYS A 41 7.01 -17.75 -13.48
CA LYS A 41 7.97 -18.81 -13.82
C LYS A 41 8.66 -19.38 -12.57
N LEU A 42 9.18 -18.50 -11.72
CA LEU A 42 9.82 -18.90 -10.46
C LEU A 42 8.82 -19.61 -9.51
N MET A 43 7.59 -19.12 -9.43
CA MET A 43 6.53 -19.77 -8.67
C MET A 43 6.22 -21.18 -9.20
N ALA A 44 6.23 -21.37 -10.53
CA ALA A 44 6.05 -22.69 -11.15
C ALA A 44 7.21 -23.64 -10.85
N GLU A 45 8.41 -23.11 -10.63
CA GLU A 45 9.59 -23.86 -10.17
C GLU A 45 9.56 -24.16 -8.65
N GLY A 46 8.58 -23.64 -7.91
CA GLY A 46 8.39 -23.87 -6.48
C GLY A 46 8.97 -22.79 -5.57
N ASP A 47 9.35 -21.63 -6.11
CA ASP A 47 9.88 -20.50 -5.35
C ASP A 47 8.78 -19.87 -4.46
N ALA A 48 8.98 -19.97 -3.15
CA ALA A 48 8.05 -19.44 -2.15
C ALA A 48 8.07 -17.90 -2.06
N GLU A 49 9.20 -17.26 -2.35
CA GLU A 49 9.34 -15.81 -2.34
C GLU A 49 8.60 -15.20 -3.52
N ALA A 50 8.74 -15.78 -4.72
CA ALA A 50 7.99 -15.39 -5.90
C ALA A 50 6.47 -15.54 -5.68
N ARG A 51 6.05 -16.64 -5.05
CA ARG A 51 4.64 -16.85 -4.67
C ARG A 51 4.13 -15.77 -3.72
N ASN A 52 4.88 -15.47 -2.66
CA ASN A 52 4.48 -14.47 -1.67
C ASN A 52 4.39 -13.07 -2.29
N LYS A 53 5.36 -12.71 -3.14
CA LYS A 53 5.36 -11.45 -3.87
C LYS A 53 4.11 -11.32 -4.76
N LEU A 54 3.74 -12.36 -5.50
CA LEU A 54 2.52 -12.36 -6.30
C LEU A 54 1.25 -12.20 -5.46
N ILE A 55 1.19 -12.83 -4.27
CA ILE A 55 0.04 -12.72 -3.36
C ILE A 55 -0.09 -11.30 -2.81
N GLU A 56 0.99 -10.72 -2.30
CA GLU A 56 0.97 -9.38 -1.68
C GLU A 56 0.54 -8.28 -2.66
N HIS A 57 1.02 -8.36 -3.89
CA HIS A 57 0.66 -7.42 -4.96
C HIS A 57 -0.77 -7.61 -5.46
N ASN A 58 -1.28 -8.85 -5.48
CA ASN A 58 -2.64 -9.15 -5.89
C ASN A 58 -3.70 -9.06 -4.77
N LEU A 59 -3.30 -8.89 -3.50
CA LEU A 59 -4.22 -8.67 -2.37
C LEU A 59 -5.13 -7.44 -2.58
N ARG A 60 -4.68 -6.42 -3.32
CA ARG A 60 -5.51 -5.27 -3.71
C ARG A 60 -6.78 -5.71 -4.46
N LEU A 61 -6.65 -6.69 -5.36
CA LEU A 61 -7.79 -7.24 -6.12
C LEU A 61 -8.78 -7.90 -5.18
N VAL A 62 -8.30 -8.67 -4.20
CA VAL A 62 -9.14 -9.30 -3.17
C VAL A 62 -9.92 -8.25 -2.38
N ALA A 63 -9.25 -7.20 -1.91
CA ALA A 63 -9.91 -6.10 -1.20
C ALA A 63 -10.99 -5.41 -2.06
N HIS A 64 -10.73 -5.23 -3.35
CA HIS A 64 -11.71 -4.68 -4.28
C HIS A 64 -12.91 -5.61 -4.51
N ILE A 65 -12.68 -6.93 -4.62
CA ILE A 65 -13.73 -7.93 -4.76
C ILE A 65 -14.61 -7.96 -3.50
N VAL A 66 -14.02 -8.04 -2.31
CA VAL A 66 -14.75 -8.07 -1.03
C VAL A 66 -15.57 -6.79 -0.82
N LYS A 67 -15.05 -5.63 -1.22
CA LYS A 67 -15.80 -4.36 -1.12
C LYS A 67 -17.04 -4.33 -2.03
N ARG A 68 -17.05 -5.12 -3.11
CA ARG A 68 -18.17 -5.22 -4.05
C ARG A 68 -19.20 -6.29 -3.68
N LEU A 69 -18.83 -7.24 -2.83
CA LEU A 69 -19.72 -8.24 -2.23
C LEU A 69 -20.54 -7.59 -1.11
#